data_AF-A0A0V1NQ45-F1
#
_entry.id   AF-A0A0V1NQ45-F1
#
_cell.length_a   1.000
_cell.length_b   1.000
_cell.length_c   1.000
_cell.angle_alpha   90.00
_cell.angle_beta   90.00
_cell.angle_gamma   90.00
#
_symmetry.space_group_name_H-M   'P 1'
#
loop_
_entity.id
_entity.type
_entity.pdbx_description
1 polymer ?
#
loop_
_entity_poly.entity_id
_entity_poly.type
_entity_poly.pdbx_seq_one_letter_code
_entity_poly.pdbx_strand_id
1 'polypeptide(L)'
;LLYGILYYDSLLQGNLKVLYSVEMSAVIENHLFNLKFASKELLRNAKKCDKEEKQEKTKLRNAIQKGNLECAQIHAENAIRKKNEGLNYMRMSSRIDAVAARVQTALTTKKVSKSMAGVVKAMDAAMRSMNLEKTSQLMDKFETEFVNLDVQSATMENAMSATSTLNAPQNEVDKLMQQVADEAGLELNMQLPSGQMSTIVGTSKNSAEQDELSQRLAKLRQI
;
A
#
# COMPACT_ATOMS: atom_id res chain seq x y z
N LEU A 1 -11.40 -27.05 50.83
CA LEU A 1 -10.43 -25.95 51.08
C LEU A 1 -9.30 -25.93 50.05
N LEU A 2 -8.54 -27.03 49.86
CA LEU A 2 -7.45 -27.11 48.85
C LEU A 2 -7.88 -26.82 47.40
N TYR A 3 -9.06 -27.29 46.96
CA TYR A 3 -9.57 -27.04 45.60
C TYR A 3 -9.87 -25.56 45.32
N GLY A 4 -10.31 -24.80 46.34
CA GLY A 4 -10.59 -23.37 46.20
C GLY A 4 -9.32 -22.53 46.10
N ILE A 5 -8.24 -22.94 46.76
CA ILE A 5 -6.93 -22.26 46.71
C ILE A 5 -6.27 -22.48 45.35
N LEU A 6 -6.31 -23.71 44.82
CA LEU A 6 -5.78 -24.02 43.48
C LEU A 6 -6.55 -23.31 42.37
N TYR A 7 -7.88 -23.14 42.52
CA TYR A 7 -8.70 -22.40 41.57
C TYR A 7 -8.41 -20.89 41.60
N TYR A 8 -8.23 -20.31 42.80
CA TYR A 8 -7.84 -18.91 42.96
C TYR A 8 -6.42 -18.62 42.42
N ASP A 9 -5.45 -19.51 42.65
CA ASP A 9 -4.08 -19.35 42.17
C ASP A 9 -3.99 -19.45 40.63
N SER A 10 -4.76 -20.36 40.03
CA SER A 10 -4.89 -20.48 38.57
C SER A 10 -5.59 -19.26 37.93
N LEU A 11 -6.62 -18.71 38.59
CA LEU A 11 -7.30 -17.46 38.18
C LEU A 11 -6.39 -16.23 38.34
N LEU A 12 -5.61 -16.16 39.40
CA LEU A 12 -4.61 -15.08 39.62
C LEU A 12 -3.52 -15.13 38.56
N GLN A 13 -2.96 -16.31 38.26
CA GLN A 13 -1.97 -16.47 37.20
C GLN A 13 -2.53 -16.14 35.81
N GLY A 14 -3.78 -16.51 35.54
CA GLY A 14 -4.49 -16.16 34.31
C GLY A 14 -4.67 -14.65 34.13
N ASN A 15 -5.18 -13.96 35.16
CA ASN A 15 -5.35 -12.51 35.15
C ASN A 15 -4.01 -11.77 35.11
N LEU A 16 -2.98 -12.25 35.81
CA LEU A 16 -1.63 -11.66 35.81
C LEU A 16 -0.97 -11.77 34.43
N LYS A 17 -1.12 -12.90 33.72
CA LYS A 17 -0.67 -13.06 32.32
C LYS A 17 -1.42 -12.13 31.36
N VAL A 18 -2.73 -11.97 31.55
CA VAL A 18 -3.54 -11.05 30.73
C VAL A 18 -3.12 -9.61 30.96
N LEU A 19 -2.88 -9.20 32.21
CA LEU A 19 -2.36 -7.88 32.57
C LEU A 19 -1.00 -7.62 31.94
N TYR A 20 -0.03 -8.53 32.11
CA TYR A 20 1.29 -8.43 31.48
C TYR A 20 1.22 -8.36 29.95
N SER A 21 0.31 -9.11 29.32
CA SER A 21 0.14 -9.08 27.86
C SER A 21 -0.46 -7.76 27.36
N VAL A 22 -1.37 -7.14 28.12
CA VAL A 22 -2.01 -5.86 27.79
C VAL A 22 -1.01 -4.72 27.98
N GLU A 23 -0.28 -4.74 29.08
CA GLU A 23 0.79 -3.78 29.39
C GLU A 23 1.90 -3.83 28.33
N MET A 24 2.34 -5.02 27.93
CA MET A 24 3.33 -5.20 26.85
C MET A 24 2.84 -4.67 25.49
N SER A 25 1.54 -4.79 25.16
CA SER A 25 1.02 -4.23 23.90
C SER A 25 1.00 -2.71 23.89
N ALA A 26 0.65 -2.08 25.02
CA ALA A 26 0.67 -0.63 25.17
C ALA A 26 2.11 -0.09 25.09
N VAL A 27 3.07 -0.81 25.69
CA VAL A 27 4.50 -0.46 25.61
C VAL A 27 5.01 -0.49 24.16
N ILE A 28 4.69 -1.53 23.39
CA ILE A 28 5.14 -1.63 21.98
C ILE A 28 4.49 -0.55 21.10
N GLU A 29 3.22 -0.21 21.33
CA GLU A 29 2.55 0.90 20.63
C GLU A 29 3.20 2.26 20.92
N ASN A 30 3.56 2.52 22.18
CA ASN A 30 4.31 3.72 22.56
C ASN A 30 5.70 3.78 21.91
N HIS A 31 6.44 2.67 21.89
CA HIS A 31 7.73 2.62 21.20
C HIS A 31 7.60 2.82 19.69
N LEU A 32 6.55 2.28 19.07
CA LEU A 32 6.27 2.52 17.66
C LEU A 32 5.99 4.01 17.38
N PHE A 33 5.22 4.66 18.25
CA PHE A 33 5.00 6.11 18.16
C PHE A 33 6.33 6.88 18.24
N ASN A 34 7.17 6.55 19.23
CA ASN A 34 8.49 7.17 19.39
C ASN A 34 9.40 6.95 18.17
N LEU A 35 9.39 5.76 17.56
CA LEU A 35 10.15 5.48 16.33
C LEU A 35 9.66 6.32 15.15
N LYS A 36 8.33 6.41 14.94
CA LYS A 36 7.76 7.25 13.88
C LYS A 36 8.06 8.73 14.11
N PHE A 37 8.02 9.17 15.36
CA PHE A 37 8.37 10.54 15.73
C PHE A 37 9.85 10.83 15.46
N ALA A 38 10.76 9.98 15.94
CA ALA A 38 12.20 10.10 15.71
C ALA A 38 12.54 10.09 14.21
N SER A 39 11.90 9.23 13.41
CA SER A 39 12.07 9.23 11.95
C SER A 39 11.73 10.58 11.33
N LYS A 40 10.58 11.18 11.71
CA LYS A 40 10.17 12.50 11.22
C LYS A 40 11.07 13.63 11.72
N GLU A 41 11.55 13.54 12.95
CA GLU A 41 12.48 14.50 13.52
C GLU A 41 13.82 14.50 12.75
N LEU A 42 14.37 13.32 12.46
CA LEU A 42 15.56 13.20 11.61
C LEU A 42 15.34 13.77 10.21
N LEU A 43 14.16 13.57 9.62
CA LEU A 43 13.81 14.17 8.33
C LEU A 43 13.76 15.70 8.39
N ARG A 44 13.28 16.28 9.50
CA ARG A 44 13.33 17.73 9.74
C ARG A 44 14.76 18.23 9.89
N ASN A 45 15.60 17.50 10.63
CA ASN A 45 17.01 17.82 10.79
C ASN A 45 17.77 17.76 9.46
N ALA A 46 17.47 16.77 8.61
CA ALA A 46 18.00 16.70 7.25
C ALA A 46 17.64 17.95 6.42
N LYS A 47 16.36 18.35 6.41
CA LYS A 47 15.91 19.58 5.73
C LYS A 47 16.57 20.84 6.27
N LYS A 48 16.85 20.89 7.58
CA LYS A 48 17.59 21.99 8.20
C LYS A 48 19.04 22.04 7.69
N CYS A 49 19.72 20.89 7.63
CA CYS A 49 21.06 20.79 7.04
C CYS A 49 21.09 21.23 5.57
N ASP A 50 20.08 20.88 4.76
CA ASP A 50 19.98 21.33 3.36
C ASP A 50 19.81 22.85 3.25
N LYS A 51 19.07 23.46 4.18
CA LYS A 51 18.92 24.92 4.24
C LYS A 51 20.24 25.59 4.61
N GLU A 52 20.94 25.08 5.62
CA GLU A 52 22.26 25.56 6.04
C GLU A 52 23.30 25.39 4.91
N GLU A 53 23.29 24.26 4.20
CA GLU A 53 24.14 24.02 3.02
C GLU A 53 23.93 25.10 1.94
N LYS A 54 22.66 25.43 1.61
CA LYS A 54 22.35 26.48 0.64
C LYS A 54 22.84 27.85 1.10
N GLN A 55 22.73 28.16 2.39
CA GLN A 55 23.24 29.41 2.95
C GLN A 55 24.77 29.50 2.85
N GLU A 56 25.49 28.43 3.18
CA GLU A 56 26.94 28.37 3.06
C GLU A 56 27.41 28.46 1.59
N LYS A 57 26.68 27.86 0.64
CA LYS A 57 26.94 28.05 -0.80
C LYS A 57 26.77 29.49 -1.26
N THR A 58 25.79 30.22 -0.73
CA THR A 58 25.63 31.65 -1.02
C THR A 58 26.77 32.47 -0.45
N LYS A 59 27.20 32.19 0.79
CA LYS A 59 28.38 32.83 1.40
C LYS A 59 29.66 32.53 0.64
N LEU A 60 29.84 31.29 0.18
CA LEU A 60 30.93 30.88 -0.69
C LEU A 60 30.98 31.73 -1.97
N ARG A 61 29.86 31.89 -2.68
CA ARG A 61 29.79 32.74 -3.88
C ARG A 61 30.21 34.18 -3.58
N ASN A 62 29.72 34.73 -2.47
CA ASN A 62 30.08 36.09 -2.06
C ASN A 62 31.56 36.23 -1.68
N ALA A 63 32.16 35.21 -1.05
CA ALA A 63 33.58 35.20 -0.69
C ALA A 63 34.49 35.13 -1.94
N ILE A 64 34.10 34.32 -2.94
CA ILE A 64 34.78 34.23 -4.24
C ILE A 64 34.74 35.58 -4.97
N GLN A 65 33.58 36.24 -5.01
CA GLN A 65 33.44 37.56 -5.64
C GLN A 65 34.32 38.64 -4.99
N LYS A 66 34.57 38.52 -3.68
CA LYS A 66 35.45 39.42 -2.93
C LYS A 66 36.94 39.07 -3.04
N GLY A 67 37.29 37.98 -3.73
CA GLY A 67 38.67 37.51 -3.87
C GLY A 67 39.28 36.89 -2.60
N ASN A 68 38.46 36.61 -1.57
CA ASN A 68 38.95 36.02 -0.33
C ASN A 68 38.89 34.48 -0.41
N LEU A 69 39.99 33.88 -0.88
CA LEU A 69 40.10 32.45 -1.12
C LEU A 69 40.08 31.60 0.16
N GLU A 70 40.67 32.08 1.26
CA GLU A 70 40.65 31.35 2.54
C GLU A 70 39.22 31.24 3.10
N CYS A 71 38.47 32.35 3.11
CA CYS A 71 37.06 32.32 3.54
C CYS A 71 36.19 31.47 2.60
N ALA A 72 36.47 31.50 1.29
CA ALA A 72 35.77 30.66 0.33
C ALA A 72 36.00 29.16 0.65
N GLN A 73 37.23 28.76 0.92
CA GLN A 73 37.54 27.36 1.24
C GLN A 73 36.79 26.88 2.49
N ILE A 74 36.75 27.68 3.56
CA ILE A 74 36.02 27.36 4.80
C ILE A 74 34.51 27.20 4.52
N HIS A 75 33.90 28.10 3.74
CA HIS A 75 32.48 28.00 3.39
C HIS A 75 32.18 26.78 2.49
N ALA A 76 33.10 26.41 1.60
CA ALA A 76 32.96 25.22 0.77
C ALA A 76 33.01 23.93 1.61
N GLU A 77 33.98 23.81 2.52
CA GLU A 77 34.08 22.68 3.45
C GLU A 77 32.83 22.54 4.33
N ASN A 78 32.35 23.66 4.88
CA ASN A 78 31.11 23.68 5.67
C ASN A 78 29.89 23.24 4.85
N ALA A 79 29.77 23.66 3.60
CA ALA A 79 28.69 23.22 2.72
C ALA A 79 28.75 21.69 2.47
N ILE A 80 29.93 21.15 2.16
CA ILE A 80 30.12 19.70 1.95
C ILE A 80 29.79 18.92 3.22
N ARG A 81 30.27 19.39 4.38
CA ARG A 81 29.96 18.78 5.68
C ARG A 81 28.45 18.74 5.94
N LYS A 82 27.75 19.86 5.73
CA LYS A 82 26.29 19.95 5.94
C LYS A 82 25.51 19.06 4.99
N LYS A 83 25.93 18.96 3.73
CA LYS A 83 25.36 18.02 2.76
C LYS A 83 25.50 16.57 3.25
N ASN A 84 26.67 16.19 3.74
CA ASN A 84 26.92 14.83 4.23
C ASN A 84 26.13 14.54 5.52
N GLU A 85 26.03 15.49 6.45
CA GLU A 85 25.16 15.40 7.62
C GLU A 85 23.70 15.18 7.21
N GLY A 86 23.18 15.96 6.27
CA GLY A 86 21.82 15.83 5.75
C GLY A 86 21.53 14.44 5.17
N LEU A 87 22.44 13.93 4.33
CA LEU A 87 22.34 12.57 3.77
C LEU A 87 22.37 11.50 4.84
N ASN A 88 23.19 11.66 5.89
CA ASN A 88 23.24 10.71 6.99
C ASN A 88 21.93 10.69 7.79
N TYR A 89 21.35 11.86 8.07
CA TYR A 89 20.04 11.97 8.70
C TYR A 89 18.93 11.34 7.86
N MET A 90 18.90 11.58 6.54
CA MET A 90 17.94 10.93 5.65
C MET A 90 18.09 9.41 5.67
N ARG A 91 19.32 8.89 5.57
CA ARG A 91 19.56 7.45 5.60
C ARG A 91 19.12 6.82 6.92
N MET A 92 19.37 7.49 8.04
CA MET A 92 18.95 7.01 9.35
C MET A 92 17.42 7.08 9.51
N SER A 93 16.79 8.16 9.06
CA SER A 93 15.32 8.31 9.02
C SER A 93 14.68 7.16 8.23
N SER A 94 15.14 6.87 7.01
CA SER A 94 14.61 5.76 6.20
C SER A 94 14.76 4.40 6.88
N ARG A 95 15.89 4.16 7.57
CA ARG A 95 16.10 2.91 8.33
C ARG A 95 15.13 2.80 9.50
N ILE A 96 14.94 3.87 10.27
CA ILE A 96 14.00 3.89 11.40
C ILE A 96 12.57 3.72 10.90
N ASP A 97 12.20 4.36 9.79
CA ASP A 97 10.87 4.24 9.19
C ASP A 97 10.58 2.79 8.75
N ALA A 98 11.56 2.13 8.12
CA ALA A 98 11.45 0.72 7.75
C ALA A 98 11.28 -0.20 8.97
N VAL A 99 11.98 0.08 10.07
CA VAL A 99 11.80 -0.66 11.33
C VAL A 99 10.42 -0.40 11.93
N ALA A 100 9.97 0.86 11.94
CA ALA A 100 8.65 1.23 12.42
C ALA A 100 7.54 0.56 11.61
N ALA A 101 7.68 0.47 10.28
CA ALA A 101 6.73 -0.24 9.42
C ALA A 101 6.63 -1.73 9.79
N ARG A 102 7.76 -2.42 10.00
CA ARG A 102 7.77 -3.82 10.45
C ARG A 102 7.11 -4.00 11.82
N VAL A 103 7.38 -3.11 12.77
CA VAL A 103 6.76 -3.14 14.11
C VAL A 103 5.25 -2.90 14.00
N GLN A 104 4.81 -1.97 13.15
CA GLN A 104 3.40 -1.72 12.88
C GLN A 104 2.71 -2.97 12.31
N THR A 105 3.32 -3.64 11.33
CA THR A 105 2.79 -4.90 10.78
C THR A 105 2.68 -5.96 11.87
N ALA A 106 3.73 -6.17 12.67
CA ALA A 106 3.73 -7.13 13.76
C ALA A 106 2.61 -6.86 14.79
N LEU A 107 2.40 -5.58 15.15
CA LEU A 107 1.29 -5.18 16.02
C LEU A 107 -0.08 -5.48 15.41
N THR A 108 -0.27 -5.15 14.13
CA THR A 108 -1.54 -5.43 13.43
C THR A 108 -1.78 -6.93 13.34
N THR A 109 -0.78 -7.73 12.93
CA THR A 109 -0.87 -9.19 12.89
C THR A 109 -1.19 -9.77 14.26
N LYS A 110 -0.57 -9.24 15.34
CA LYS A 110 -0.88 -9.65 16.71
C LYS A 110 -2.34 -9.34 17.10
N LYS A 111 -2.85 -8.15 16.74
CA LYS A 111 -4.25 -7.77 16.98
C LYS A 111 -5.22 -8.69 16.23
N VAL A 112 -4.96 -8.95 14.95
CA VAL A 112 -5.75 -9.87 14.12
C VAL A 112 -5.74 -11.28 14.71
N SER A 113 -4.57 -11.80 15.07
CA SER A 113 -4.43 -13.13 15.68
C SER A 113 -5.20 -13.24 17.02
N LYS A 114 -5.16 -12.19 17.85
CA LYS A 114 -5.95 -12.13 19.09
C LYS A 114 -7.46 -12.13 18.81
N SER A 115 -7.92 -11.34 17.84
CA SER A 115 -9.34 -11.32 17.44
C SER A 115 -9.78 -12.67 16.88
N MET A 116 -8.98 -13.29 16.01
CA MET A 116 -9.24 -14.62 15.47
C MET A 116 -9.30 -15.68 16.57
N ALA A 117 -8.41 -15.64 17.56
CA ALA A 117 -8.47 -16.56 18.70
C ALA A 117 -9.77 -16.38 19.51
N GLY A 118 -10.25 -15.15 19.68
CA GLY A 118 -11.54 -14.86 20.30
C GLY A 118 -12.71 -15.43 19.49
N VAL A 119 -12.71 -15.23 18.17
CA VAL A 119 -13.73 -15.76 17.26
C VAL A 119 -13.73 -17.29 17.24
N VAL A 120 -12.57 -17.94 17.13
CA VAL A 120 -12.44 -19.40 17.15
C VAL A 120 -12.96 -19.97 18.48
N LYS A 121 -12.68 -19.32 19.60
CA LYS A 121 -13.21 -19.73 20.91
C LYS A 121 -14.73 -19.56 21.00
N ALA A 122 -15.27 -18.45 20.48
CA ALA A 122 -16.71 -18.23 20.41
C ALA A 122 -17.39 -19.24 19.48
N MET A 123 -16.75 -19.58 18.37
CA MET A 123 -17.21 -20.58 17.42
C MET A 123 -17.15 -22.00 18.00
N ASP A 124 -16.10 -22.37 18.74
CA ASP A 124 -16.03 -23.67 19.46
C ASP A 124 -17.16 -23.78 20.50
N ALA A 125 -17.42 -22.70 21.26
CA ALA A 125 -18.53 -22.65 22.19
C ALA A 125 -19.91 -22.74 21.49
N ALA A 126 -20.07 -22.06 20.35
CA ALA A 126 -21.28 -22.12 19.54
C ALA A 126 -21.50 -23.52 18.93
N MET A 127 -20.45 -24.14 18.37
CA MET A 127 -20.51 -25.50 17.81
C MET A 127 -20.86 -26.55 18.87
N ARG A 128 -20.36 -26.42 20.11
CA ARG A 128 -20.79 -27.28 21.23
C ARG A 128 -22.27 -27.13 21.59
N SER A 129 -22.86 -25.97 21.32
CA SER A 129 -24.29 -25.69 21.53
C SER A 129 -25.16 -26.00 20.32
N MET A 130 -24.55 -26.29 19.16
CA MET A 130 -25.23 -26.52 17.89
C MET A 130 -25.43 -28.03 17.67
N ASN A 131 -26.62 -28.53 17.99
CA ASN A 131 -27.05 -29.87 17.60
C ASN A 131 -26.89 -30.03 16.08
N LEU A 132 -26.25 -31.12 15.65
CA LEU A 132 -26.04 -31.53 14.24
C LEU A 132 -27.29 -31.35 13.35
N GLU A 133 -28.47 -31.50 13.92
CA GLU A 133 -29.77 -31.33 13.26
C GLU A 133 -30.05 -29.89 12.79
N LYS A 134 -29.62 -28.87 13.55
CA LYS A 134 -29.71 -27.46 13.13
C LYS A 134 -28.65 -27.09 12.10
N THR A 135 -27.51 -27.76 12.10
CA THR A 135 -26.45 -27.57 11.10
C THR A 135 -26.86 -28.14 9.73
N SER A 136 -27.59 -29.26 9.70
CA SER A 136 -28.19 -29.78 8.48
C SER A 136 -29.19 -28.78 7.88
N GLN A 137 -30.10 -28.23 8.70
CA GLN A 137 -31.06 -27.22 8.24
C GLN A 137 -30.41 -25.89 7.83
N LEU A 138 -29.26 -25.54 8.43
CA LEU A 138 -28.51 -24.35 8.05
C LEU A 138 -27.79 -24.55 6.72
N MET A 139 -27.27 -25.75 6.42
CA MET A 139 -26.65 -26.06 5.13
C MET A 139 -27.67 -26.01 3.99
N ASP A 140 -28.88 -26.55 4.18
CA ASP A 140 -29.96 -26.45 3.19
C ASP A 140 -30.38 -24.99 2.93
N LYS A 141 -30.41 -24.16 3.98
CA LYS A 141 -30.69 -22.71 3.85
C LYS A 141 -29.52 -21.94 3.23
N PHE A 142 -28.28 -22.33 3.52
CA PHE A 142 -27.09 -21.71 2.95
C PHE A 142 -26.99 -21.99 1.44
N GLU A 143 -27.31 -23.21 1.00
CA GLU A 143 -27.36 -23.56 -0.41
C GLU A 143 -28.43 -22.74 -1.16
N THR A 144 -29.62 -22.59 -0.55
CA THR A 144 -30.70 -21.76 -1.12
C THR A 144 -30.30 -20.28 -1.21
N GLU A 145 -29.71 -19.71 -0.16
CA GLU A 145 -29.27 -18.30 -0.16
C GLU A 145 -28.07 -18.05 -1.08
N PHE A 146 -27.14 -18.99 -1.19
CA PHE A 146 -25.98 -18.85 -2.08
C PHE A 146 -26.38 -18.92 -3.56
N VAL A 147 -27.31 -19.81 -3.92
CA VAL A 147 -27.89 -19.86 -5.27
C VAL A 147 -28.67 -18.58 -5.58
N ASN A 148 -29.44 -18.05 -4.63
CA ASN A 148 -30.14 -16.79 -4.81
C ASN A 148 -29.18 -15.60 -4.99
N LEU A 149 -28.07 -15.59 -4.24
CA LEU A 149 -27.05 -14.54 -4.36
C LEU A 149 -26.34 -14.60 -5.71
N ASP A 150 -26.00 -15.79 -6.21
CA ASP A 150 -25.38 -15.94 -7.54
C ASP A 150 -26.33 -15.51 -8.67
N VAL A 151 -27.62 -15.86 -8.57
CA VAL A 151 -28.66 -15.40 -9.51
C VAL A 151 -28.88 -13.89 -9.41
N GLN A 152 -28.87 -13.32 -8.20
CA GLN A 152 -29.01 -11.88 -7.98
C GLN A 152 -27.79 -11.10 -8.47
N SER A 153 -26.58 -11.61 -8.25
CA SER A 153 -25.34 -11.05 -8.80
C SER A 153 -25.32 -11.12 -10.31
N ALA A 154 -25.72 -12.24 -10.93
CA ALA A 154 -25.78 -12.35 -12.38
C ALA A 154 -26.83 -11.39 -12.99
N THR A 155 -27.99 -11.23 -12.35
CA THR A 155 -29.02 -10.27 -12.82
C THR A 155 -28.60 -8.81 -12.59
N MET A 156 -27.91 -8.51 -11.49
CA MET A 156 -27.34 -7.19 -11.22
C MET A 156 -26.17 -6.88 -12.16
N GLU A 157 -25.26 -7.82 -12.42
CA GLU A 157 -24.16 -7.70 -13.39
C GLU A 157 -24.70 -7.42 -14.79
N ASN A 158 -25.78 -8.11 -15.21
CA ASN A 158 -26.43 -7.87 -16.50
C ASN A 158 -27.09 -6.48 -16.57
N ALA A 159 -27.78 -6.04 -15.51
CA ALA A 159 -28.41 -4.71 -15.45
C ALA A 159 -27.38 -3.57 -15.37
N MET A 160 -26.28 -3.78 -14.62
CA MET A 160 -25.17 -2.84 -14.51
C MET A 160 -24.34 -2.81 -15.78
N SER A 161 -24.10 -3.95 -16.44
CA SER A 161 -23.44 -3.99 -17.75
C SER A 161 -24.23 -3.19 -18.80
N ALA A 162 -25.56 -3.37 -18.86
CA ALA A 162 -26.41 -2.60 -19.76
C ALA A 162 -26.37 -1.08 -19.47
N THR A 163 -26.23 -0.68 -18.20
CA THR A 163 -26.10 0.74 -17.78
C THR A 163 -24.68 1.29 -18.00
N SER A 164 -23.65 0.46 -17.83
CA SER A 164 -22.23 0.83 -17.99
C SER A 164 -21.89 1.04 -19.47
N THR A 165 -22.39 0.19 -20.37
CA THR A 165 -22.24 0.38 -21.83
C THR A 165 -22.78 1.73 -22.32
N LEU A 166 -23.76 2.31 -21.62
CA LEU A 166 -24.35 3.61 -21.97
C LEU A 166 -23.51 4.81 -21.49
N ASN A 167 -22.78 4.66 -20.37
CA ASN A 167 -22.00 5.74 -19.75
C ASN A 167 -20.50 5.68 -20.08
N ALA A 168 -19.99 4.51 -20.46
CA ALA A 168 -18.62 4.28 -20.89
C ALA A 168 -18.63 3.49 -22.20
N PRO A 169 -18.78 4.16 -23.36
CA PRO A 169 -18.79 3.49 -24.65
C PRO A 169 -17.46 2.77 -24.87
N GLN A 170 -17.50 1.52 -25.31
CA GLN A 170 -16.31 0.67 -25.52
C GLN A 170 -15.20 1.40 -26.31
N ASN A 171 -15.58 2.18 -27.33
CA ASN A 171 -14.66 2.97 -28.15
C ASN A 171 -13.84 4.02 -27.39
N GLU A 172 -14.40 4.63 -26.34
CA GLU A 172 -13.68 5.63 -25.54
C GLU A 172 -12.68 4.97 -24.59
N VAL A 173 -13.05 3.80 -24.04
CA VAL A 173 -12.17 2.98 -23.20
C VAL A 173 -10.99 2.44 -24.02
N ASP A 174 -11.25 1.94 -25.23
CA ASP A 174 -10.21 1.41 -26.12
C ASP A 174 -9.22 2.51 -26.54
N LYS A 175 -9.70 3.73 -26.83
CA LYS A 175 -8.83 4.90 -27.10
C LYS A 175 -7.95 5.27 -25.92
N LEU A 176 -8.50 5.30 -24.70
CA LEU A 176 -7.73 5.60 -23.50
C LEU A 176 -6.68 4.53 -23.23
N MET A 177 -7.04 3.25 -23.41
CA MET A 177 -6.12 2.13 -23.23
C MET A 177 -4.98 2.16 -24.26
N GLN A 178 -5.26 2.55 -25.51
CA GLN A 178 -4.23 2.75 -26.53
C GLN A 178 -3.32 3.94 -26.20
N GLN A 179 -3.87 5.06 -25.73
CA GLN A 179 -3.07 6.22 -25.33
C GLN A 179 -2.13 5.90 -24.15
N VAL A 180 -2.62 5.18 -23.14
CA VAL A 180 -1.80 4.75 -21.99
C VAL A 180 -0.75 3.71 -22.40
N ALA A 181 -1.08 2.82 -23.34
CA ALA A 181 -0.13 1.86 -23.90
C ALA A 181 0.98 2.55 -24.70
N ASP A 182 0.65 3.59 -25.47
CA ASP A 182 1.63 4.40 -26.20
C ASP A 182 2.51 5.20 -25.24
N GLU A 183 1.95 5.81 -24.18
CA GLU A 183 2.72 6.49 -23.12
C GLU A 183 3.67 5.53 -22.39
N ALA A 184 3.19 4.33 -22.02
CA ALA A 184 4.02 3.31 -21.37
C ALA A 184 5.10 2.72 -22.32
N GLY A 185 4.78 2.58 -23.62
CA GLY A 185 5.72 2.16 -24.66
C GLY A 185 6.80 3.22 -24.94
N LEU A 186 6.45 4.50 -24.85
CA LEU A 186 7.38 5.63 -24.92
C LEU A 186 8.29 5.72 -23.68
N GLU A 187 7.78 5.42 -22.48
CA GLU A 187 8.60 5.38 -21.27
C GLU A 187 9.62 4.23 -21.27
N LEU A 188 9.27 3.05 -21.81
CA LEU A 188 10.23 1.94 -21.98
C LEU A 188 11.36 2.30 -22.96
N ASN A 189 11.06 3.11 -23.99
CA ASN A 189 12.05 3.55 -24.98
C ASN A 189 12.92 4.73 -24.47
N MET A 190 12.50 5.45 -23.42
CA MET A 190 13.28 6.52 -22.79
C MET A 190 14.29 6.02 -21.74
N GLN A 191 14.21 4.76 -21.29
CA GLN A 191 15.12 4.17 -20.28
C GLN A 191 16.30 3.37 -20.84
N LEU A 192 16.44 3.25 -22.16
CA LEU A 192 17.60 2.63 -22.80
C LEU A 192 18.54 3.71 -23.40
N PRO A 193 19.86 3.65 -23.14
CA PRO A 193 20.81 4.62 -23.68
C PRO A 193 20.83 4.51 -25.21
N SER A 194 20.88 5.67 -25.87
CA SER A 194 20.84 5.87 -27.31
C SER A 194 21.75 4.89 -28.07
N GLY A 195 21.13 3.91 -28.74
CA GLY A 195 21.81 2.95 -29.61
C GLY A 195 20.87 2.45 -30.71
N GLN A 196 21.08 2.98 -31.92
CA GLN A 196 20.57 2.52 -33.21
C GLN A 196 19.08 2.72 -33.55
N MET A 197 18.86 3.67 -34.46
CA MET A 197 17.74 3.67 -35.39
C MET A 197 17.65 2.32 -36.13
N SER A 198 16.49 1.68 -36.02
CA SER A 198 15.90 0.95 -37.14
C SER A 198 14.38 1.10 -37.11
N THR A 199 13.90 1.82 -38.11
CA THR A 199 12.52 1.86 -38.59
C THR A 199 11.89 0.47 -38.69
N ILE A 200 10.85 0.19 -37.91
CA ILE A 200 9.84 -0.82 -38.24
C ILE A 200 8.46 -0.22 -38.03
N VAL A 201 7.91 0.26 -39.14
CA VAL A 201 6.49 0.49 -39.40
C VAL A 201 5.71 -0.80 -39.09
N GLY A 202 4.64 -0.73 -38.28
CA GLY A 202 3.88 -1.95 -38.00
C GLY A 202 2.66 -1.87 -37.10
N THR A 203 1.85 -0.82 -37.11
CA THR A 203 0.54 -0.83 -36.41
C THR A 203 -0.52 -0.08 -37.21
N SER A 204 -0.99 -0.71 -38.29
CA SER A 204 -2.18 -0.26 -39.03
C SER A 204 -3.12 -1.42 -39.40
N LYS A 205 -3.04 -2.55 -38.69
CA LYS A 205 -3.91 -3.72 -38.96
C LYS A 205 -5.21 -3.74 -38.15
N ASN A 206 -5.26 -3.14 -36.96
CA ASN A 206 -6.44 -3.27 -36.10
C ASN A 206 -7.62 -2.36 -36.50
N SER A 207 -7.35 -1.18 -37.08
CA SER A 207 -8.44 -0.28 -37.51
C SER A 207 -9.17 -0.76 -38.76
N ALA A 208 -8.48 -1.46 -39.67
CA ALA A 208 -9.08 -1.95 -40.91
C ALA A 208 -10.05 -3.12 -40.67
N GLU A 209 -9.75 -4.00 -39.71
CA GLU A 209 -10.60 -5.16 -39.39
C GLU A 209 -11.89 -4.75 -38.67
N GLN A 210 -11.85 -3.70 -37.82
CA GLN A 210 -13.05 -3.18 -37.17
C GLN A 210 -14.00 -2.49 -38.16
N ASP A 211 -13.49 -1.73 -39.13
CA ASP A 211 -14.32 -1.10 -40.17
C ASP A 211 -14.99 -2.14 -41.08
N GLU A 212 -14.30 -3.23 -41.40
CA GLU A 212 -14.84 -4.31 -42.23
C GLU A 212 -15.95 -5.10 -41.50
N LEU A 213 -15.77 -5.41 -40.20
CA LEU A 213 -16.79 -6.06 -39.38
C LEU A 213 -18.05 -5.19 -39.26
N SER A 214 -17.87 -3.88 -39.08
CA SER A 214 -18.94 -2.90 -38.97
C SER A 214 -19.78 -2.83 -40.26
N GLN A 215 -19.12 -2.86 -41.42
CA GLN A 215 -19.80 -2.92 -42.70
C GLN A 215 -20.51 -4.25 -42.95
N ARG A 216 -19.93 -5.39 -42.54
CA ARG A 216 -20.59 -6.70 -42.67
C ARG A 216 -21.84 -6.81 -41.78
N LEU A 217 -21.78 -6.30 -40.54
CA LEU A 217 -22.92 -6.24 -39.63
C LEU A 217 -24.03 -5.32 -40.13
N ALA A 218 -23.66 -4.18 -40.75
CA ALA A 218 -24.63 -3.28 -41.38
C ALA A 218 -25.36 -3.94 -42.57
N LYS A 219 -24.62 -4.71 -43.40
CA LYS A 219 -25.21 -5.46 -44.52
C LYS A 219 -26.13 -6.60 -44.09
N LEU A 220 -25.86 -7.24 -42.96
CA LEU A 220 -26.72 -8.31 -42.41
C LEU A 220 -28.00 -7.79 -41.74
N ARG A 221 -28.06 -6.50 -41.38
CA ARG A 221 -29.26 -5.85 -40.81
C ARG A 221 -30.22 -5.32 -41.89
N GLN A 222 -29.81 -5.34 -43.16
CA GLN A 222 -30.63 -4.91 -44.31
C GLN A 222 -31.24 -6.08 -45.09
N ILE A 223 -31.01 -7.33 -44.65
CA ILE A 223 -31.67 -8.55 -45.12
C ILE A 223 -32.67 -8.96 -44.03
#